data_AF-A0A7U9N8N3-F1
#
_entry.id   AF-A0A7U9N8N3-F1
#
_cell.length_a   1.000
_cell.length_b   1.000
_cell.length_c   1.000
_cell.angle_alpha   90.00
_cell.angle_beta   90.00
_cell.angle_gamma   90.00
#
_symmetry.space_group_name_H-M   'P 1'
#
loop_
_entity.id
_entity.type
_entity.pdbx_description
1 polymer ?
#
loop_
_entity_poly.entity_id
_entity_poly.type
_entity_poly.pdbx_seq_one_letter_code
_entity_poly.pdbx_strand_id
1 'polypeptide(L)'
;MIDEFGVRIDGEEIPKEDISFCLHDKEFGVCQLHDLVSEFWQILEPATIKVFYMGGFEEGEHDIDVRLMFHSPYMPISDTQYMPIDGCGSKRLVLRKNEGRMA
;
A
#
# COMPACT_ATOMS: atom_id res chain seq x y z
N MET A 1 -5.03 6.35 -10.59
CA MET A 1 -5.95 6.02 -9.49
C MET A 1 -5.69 4.60 -9.07
N ILE A 2 -5.79 4.31 -7.78
CA ILE A 2 -5.57 2.96 -7.24
C ILE A 2 -6.94 2.28 -7.15
N ASP A 3 -7.13 1.24 -7.95
CA ASP A 3 -8.41 0.53 -8.08
C ASP A 3 -8.56 -0.52 -6.99
N GLU A 4 -7.47 -1.22 -6.68
CA GLU A 4 -7.43 -2.22 -5.64
C GLU A 4 -6.13 -2.12 -4.85
N PHE A 5 -6.28 -2.12 -3.52
CA PHE A 5 -5.15 -2.15 -2.61
C PHE A 5 -5.43 -3.07 -1.43
N GLY A 6 -4.43 -3.87 -1.08
CA GLY A 6 -4.49 -4.81 0.03
C GLY A 6 -3.11 -5.29 0.43
N VAL A 7 -2.99 -5.70 1.68
CA VAL A 7 -1.74 -6.22 2.26
C VAL A 7 -2.04 -7.55 2.93
N ARG A 8 -1.17 -8.53 2.73
CA ARG A 8 -1.14 -9.76 3.53
C ARG A 8 0.20 -9.90 4.21
N ILE A 9 0.18 -10.40 5.42
CA ILE A 9 1.38 -10.67 6.23
C ILE A 9 1.28 -12.13 6.68
N ASP A 10 2.28 -12.93 6.34
CA ASP A 10 2.34 -14.38 6.59
C ASP A 10 1.09 -15.14 6.09
N GLY A 11 0.52 -14.66 4.99
CA GLY A 11 -0.70 -15.20 4.40
C GLY A 11 -2.00 -14.70 5.03
N GLU A 12 -1.98 -13.93 6.11
CA GLU A 12 -3.17 -13.32 6.70
C GLU A 12 -3.49 -11.97 6.05
N GLU A 13 -4.76 -11.76 5.67
CA GLU A 13 -5.21 -10.49 5.08
C GLU A 13 -5.41 -9.43 6.16
N ILE A 14 -4.80 -8.27 5.97
CA ILE A 14 -4.93 -7.14 6.88
C ILE A 14 -6.23 -6.38 6.57
N PRO A 15 -7.07 -6.09 7.57
CA PRO A 15 -8.26 -5.27 7.38
C PRO A 15 -7.92 -3.90 6.77
N LYS A 16 -8.76 -3.40 5.86
CA LYS A 16 -8.48 -2.15 5.13
C LYS A 16 -8.43 -0.94 6.06
N GLU A 17 -9.22 -0.96 7.14
CA GLU A 17 -9.23 0.04 8.21
C GLU A 17 -7.92 0.10 9.00
N ASP A 18 -7.14 -0.98 8.98
CA ASP A 18 -5.85 -1.10 9.67
C ASP A 18 -4.67 -0.77 8.74
N ILE A 19 -4.92 -0.32 7.51
CA ILE A 19 -3.88 0.03 6.55
C ILE A 19 -3.95 1.51 6.20
N SER A 20 -2.79 2.16 6.32
CA SER A 20 -2.58 3.51 5.83
C SER A 20 -1.59 3.51 4.67
N PHE A 21 -1.95 4.21 3.61
CA PHE A 21 -1.11 4.47 2.46
C PHE A 21 -0.57 5.90 2.55
N CYS A 22 0.73 6.03 2.69
CA CYS A 22 1.39 7.32 2.82
C CYS A 22 2.04 7.73 1.51
N LEU A 23 1.67 8.92 1.03
CA LEU A 23 2.29 9.60 -0.10
C LEU A 23 2.75 10.98 0.34
N HIS A 24 3.97 11.35 -0.04
CA HIS A 24 4.62 12.55 0.50
C HIS A 24 4.58 12.52 2.06
N ASP A 25 4.12 13.59 2.68
CA ASP A 25 3.92 13.71 4.14
C ASP A 25 2.45 13.50 4.57
N LYS A 26 1.62 12.89 3.71
CA LYS A 26 0.19 12.69 3.96
C LYS A 26 -0.14 11.21 4.13
N GLU A 27 -1.20 10.95 4.90
CA GLU A 27 -1.67 9.61 5.21
C GLU A 27 -3.11 9.45 4.74
N PHE A 28 -3.37 8.36 4.02
CA PHE A 28 -4.67 8.07 3.41
C PHE A 28 -5.12 6.66 3.81
N GLY A 29 -6.39 6.52 4.18
CA GLY A 29 -7.01 5.21 4.32
C GLY A 29 -7.25 4.57 2.96
N VAL A 30 -7.33 3.24 2.91
CA VAL A 30 -7.53 2.49 1.67
C VAL A 30 -8.80 2.92 0.90
N CYS A 31 -9.86 3.28 1.63
CA CYS A 31 -11.12 3.73 1.03
C CYS A 31 -11.02 5.06 0.27
N GLN A 32 -9.96 5.85 0.49
CA GLN A 32 -9.75 7.13 -0.18
C GLN A 32 -8.99 7.00 -1.49
N LEU A 33 -8.28 5.88 -1.72
CA LEU A 33 -7.26 5.77 -2.77
C LEU A 33 -7.83 5.77 -4.19
N HIS A 34 -9.05 5.24 -4.37
CA HIS A 34 -9.71 5.24 -5.68
C HIS A 34 -9.99 6.66 -6.17
N ASP A 35 -10.46 7.53 -5.26
CA ASP A 35 -10.87 8.90 -5.59
C ASP A 35 -9.77 9.95 -5.29
N LEU A 36 -8.55 9.51 -4.96
CA LEU A 36 -7.43 10.38 -4.60
C LEU A 36 -6.82 11.05 -5.84
N VAL A 37 -7.56 11.99 -6.43
CA VAL A 37 -7.16 12.75 -7.62
C VAL A 37 -6.36 14.01 -7.30
N SER A 38 -6.32 14.44 -6.02
CA SER A 38 -5.59 15.63 -5.58
C SER A 38 -4.09 15.39 -5.42
N GLU A 39 -3.66 14.13 -5.31
CA GLU A 39 -2.26 13.76 -5.12
C GLU A 39 -1.71 13.10 -6.37
N PHE A 40 -0.61 13.64 -6.88
CA PHE A 40 0.12 13.04 -7.98
C PHE A 40 1.25 12.18 -7.45
N TRP A 41 1.13 10.86 -7.60
CA TRP A 41 2.18 9.91 -7.20
C TRP A 41 3.20 9.73 -8.32
N GLN A 42 4.43 10.20 -8.11
CA GLN A 42 5.51 10.09 -9.10
C GLN A 42 6.11 8.68 -9.13
N ILE A 43 6.45 8.17 -10.31
CA ILE A 43 6.99 6.81 -10.49
C ILE A 43 8.30 6.53 -9.72
N LEU A 44 9.09 7.58 -9.46
CA LEU A 44 10.36 7.47 -8.73
C LEU A 44 10.20 7.68 -7.22
N GLU A 45 9.00 8.04 -6.78
CA GLU A 45 8.72 8.33 -5.38
C GLU A 45 8.13 7.10 -4.69
N PRO A 46 8.75 6.58 -3.62
CA PRO A 46 8.19 5.45 -2.89
C PRO A 46 6.97 5.88 -2.08
N ALA A 47 5.91 5.09 -2.13
CA ALA A 47 4.86 5.14 -1.12
C ALA A 47 5.31 4.37 0.12
N THR A 48 4.83 4.78 1.30
CA THR A 48 5.03 4.03 2.54
C THR A 48 3.70 3.42 2.97
N ILE A 49 3.70 2.12 3.22
CA ILE A 49 2.52 1.40 3.72
C ILE A 49 2.71 1.21 5.22
N LYS A 50 1.75 1.67 6.03
CA LYS A 50 1.70 1.38 7.46
C LYS A 50 0.57 0.40 7.72
N VAL A 51 0.88 -0.61 8.52
CA VAL A 51 -0.10 -1.59 9.00
C VAL A 51 -0.21 -1.44 10.51
N PHE A 52 -1.42 -1.20 10.99
CA PHE A 52 -1.74 -1.25 12.41
C PHE A 52 -2.15 -2.66 12.77
N TYR A 53 -1.52 -3.22 13.80
CA TYR A 53 -1.90 -4.53 14.31
C TYR A 53 -1.80 -4.50 15.83
N MET A 54 -2.91 -4.80 16.50
CA MET A 54 -2.95 -4.79 17.96
C MET A 54 -2.06 -5.92 18.50
N GLY A 55 -1.00 -5.54 19.22
CA GLY A 55 0.02 -6.47 19.73
C GLY A 55 1.33 -6.47 18.93
N GLY A 56 1.34 -5.88 17.73
CA GLY A 56 2.49 -5.86 16.84
C GLY A 56 2.81 -7.23 16.22
N PHE A 57 3.82 -7.25 15.35
CA PHE A 57 4.35 -8.48 14.78
C PHE A 57 5.55 -8.96 15.59
N GLU A 58 5.73 -10.27 15.66
CA GLU A 58 6.91 -10.89 16.26
C GLU A 58 8.19 -10.46 15.51
N GLU A 59 9.35 -10.58 16.17
CA GLU A 59 10.62 -10.37 15.45
C GLU A 59 10.93 -11.59 14.58
N GLY A 60 11.45 -11.36 13.38
CA GLY A 60 11.84 -12.45 12.49
C GLY A 60 11.51 -12.20 11.02
N GLU A 61 11.49 -13.28 10.26
CA GLU A 61 11.11 -13.27 8.85
C GLU A 61 9.59 -13.26 8.70
N HIS A 62 9.08 -12.35 7.88
CA HIS A 62 7.68 -12.28 7.50
C HIS A 62 7.55 -12.23 5.98
N ASP A 63 6.59 -12.97 5.45
CA ASP A 63 6.23 -12.91 4.04
C ASP A 63 5.16 -11.82 3.84
N ILE A 64 5.52 -10.78 3.08
CA ILE A 64 4.64 -9.63 2.81
C ILE A 64 4.16 -9.72 1.37
N ASP A 65 2.84 -9.76 1.19
CA ASP A 65 2.20 -9.65 -0.12
C ASP A 65 1.46 -8.31 -0.22
N VAL A 66 1.68 -7.59 -1.31
CA VAL A 66 0.97 -6.35 -1.63
C VAL A 66 0.16 -6.58 -2.90
N ARG A 67 -1.14 -6.32 -2.82
CA ARG A 67 -2.02 -6.16 -3.98
C ARG A 67 -2.10 -4.67 -4.31
N LEU A 68 -1.71 -4.29 -5.53
CA LEU A 68 -1.77 -2.92 -6.00
C LEU A 68 -2.16 -2.93 -7.48
N MET A 69 -3.46 -2.78 -7.75
CA MET A 69 -3.97 -2.58 -9.11
C MET A 69 -4.31 -1.12 -9.28
N PHE A 70 -3.82 -0.50 -10.33
CA PHE A 70 -4.04 0.92 -10.57
C PHE A 70 -4.03 1.23 -12.06
N HIS A 71 -4.55 2.39 -12.43
CA HIS A 71 -4.48 2.87 -13.80
C HIS A 71 -4.10 4.34 -13.85
N SER A 72 -3.50 4.76 -14.96
CA SER A 72 -3.26 6.18 -15.23
C SER A 72 -4.48 6.76 -15.96
N PRO A 73 -5.11 7.84 -15.45
CA PRO A 73 -6.31 8.42 -16.04
C PRO A 73 -6.06 9.07 -17.42
N TYR A 74 -4.80 9.17 -17.85
CA TYR A 74 -4.39 9.69 -19.16
C TYR A 74 -4.00 8.59 -20.15
N MET A 75 -4.14 7.30 -19.80
CA MET A 75 -3.87 6.17 -20.70
C MET A 75 -5.12 5.29 -20.91
N PRO A 76 -6.15 5.81 -21.61
CA PRO A 76 -7.32 5.01 -21.96
C PRO A 76 -6.99 3.95 -23.03
N ILE A 77 -7.63 2.79 -22.93
CA ILE A 77 -7.63 1.74 -23.97
C ILE A 77 -8.94 1.68 -24.75
N SER A 78 -9.99 2.31 -24.23
CA SER A 78 -11.27 2.56 -24.91
C SER A 78 -11.98 3.75 -24.27
N ASP A 79 -13.18 4.09 -24.74
CA ASP A 79 -13.98 5.21 -24.23
C ASP A 79 -14.31 5.10 -22.73
N THR A 80 -14.29 3.89 -22.16
CA THR A 80 -14.67 3.62 -20.77
C THR A 80 -13.66 2.80 -19.98
N GLN A 81 -12.53 2.43 -20.59
CA GLN A 81 -11.54 1.57 -19.94
C GLN A 81 -10.15 2.19 -20.01
N TYR A 82 -9.41 2.00 -18.92
CA TYR A 82 -8.01 2.37 -18.81
C TYR A 82 -7.15 1.12 -18.73
N MET A 83 -5.90 1.21 -19.16
CA MET A 83 -4.97 0.10 -19.04
C MET A 83 -4.71 -0.18 -17.55
N PRO A 84 -5.04 -1.38 -17.03
CA PRO A 84 -4.68 -1.74 -15.67
C PRO A 84 -3.17 -1.98 -15.60
N ILE A 85 -2.55 -1.46 -14.56
CA ILE A 85 -1.16 -1.69 -14.20
C ILE A 85 -1.15 -2.60 -12.98
N ASP A 86 -0.45 -3.72 -13.12
CA ASP A 86 -0.19 -4.65 -12.03
C ASP A 86 1.07 -4.21 -11.28
N GLY A 87 0.85 -3.68 -10.08
CA GLY A 87 1.90 -3.34 -9.11
C GLY A 87 1.99 -4.35 -7.98
N CYS A 88 1.37 -5.53 -8.10
CA CYS A 88 1.42 -6.54 -7.06
C CYS A 88 2.84 -7.06 -6.86
N GLY A 89 3.15 -7.45 -5.63
CA GLY A 89 4.46 -7.98 -5.32
C GLY A 89 4.49 -8.72 -3.98
N SER A 90 5.42 -9.66 -3.89
CA SER A 90 5.66 -10.45 -2.69
C SER A 90 7.12 -10.30 -2.29
N LYS A 91 7.38 -10.13 -1.00
CA LYS A 91 8.75 -10.06 -0.50
C LYS A 91 8.83 -10.54 0.94
N ARG A 92 9.84 -11.36 1.21
CA ARG A 92 10.23 -11.71 2.57
C ARG A 92 11.05 -10.58 3.20
N LEU A 93 10.61 -10.09 4.34
CA LEU A 93 11.27 -9.02 5.10
C LEU A 93 11.60 -9.50 6.50
N VAL A 94 12.65 -8.93 7.09
CA VAL A 94 13.03 -9.22 8.49
C VAL A 94 12.59 -8.05 9.36
N LEU A 95 11.62 -8.30 10.24
CA LEU A 95 11.19 -7.34 11.25
C LEU A 95 12.19 -7.37 12.43
N ARG A 96 12.66 -6.19 12.82
CA ARG A 96 13.54 -5.98 13.97
C ARG A 96 12.88 -4.97 14.89
N LYS A 97 12.82 -5.21 16.21
CA LYS A 97 12.34 -4.20 17.15
C LYS A 97 13.19 -2.97 17.03
N ASN A 98 12.52 -1.84 16.85
CA ASN A 98 13.18 -0.56 16.83
C ASN A 98 13.47 -0.18 18.29
N GLU A 99 14.69 -0.42 18.78
CA GLU A 99 15.19 0.08 20.06
C GLU A 99 15.39 1.60 19.98
N GLY A 100 14.30 2.35 20.04
CA GLY A 100 14.29 3.77 20.38
C GLY A 100 14.01 4.74 19.22
N ARG A 101 12.86 5.41 19.33
CA ARG A 101 12.86 6.86 19.58
C ARG A 101 11.65 7.18 20.45
N MET A 102 11.89 7.26 21.76
CA MET A 102 11.01 8.03 22.64
C MET A 102 11.13 9.48 22.16
N ALA A 103 10.02 10.04 21.66
CA ALA A 103 9.86 11.48 21.56
C ALA A 103 9.20 11.96 22.86
#